data_AF-A0A246JK68-F1
#
_entry.id   AF-A0A246JK68-F1
#
_cell.length_a   1.000
_cell.length_b   1.000
_cell.length_c   1.000
_cell.angle_alpha   90.00
_cell.angle_beta   90.00
_cell.angle_gamma   90.00
#
_symmetry.space_group_name_H-M   'P 1'
#
loop_
_entity.id
_entity.type
_entity.pdbx_description
1 polymer ?
#
loop_
_entity_poly.entity_id
_entity_poly.type
_entity_poly.pdbx_seq_one_letter_code
_entity_poly.pdbx_strand_id
1 'polypeptide(L)'
;MKMWYRHEGRSKASKLALEILEYVDEHLRGFEWRPRITSIGIRADCGDIYDFEVELEFSPGAFVVVRYGDCDDTERGGICTDSDAIGQAIFAVFEDFRDRGINVLSAMLYDARHEALKTLSTWSGGATHAELVKPRLLRDEWCGRQEYLSDLEFRVLDNRLSPSELNIVADHPSLLNAKLKTHRELMDLRFSRKTELARQGADGSIDQIAINAIAQRCDIADGIRWVANRTVEARHIDLYLYVRDGHIGCEGYDAQNSNFHWNGSSLTLWNCTLPEIAISQLAGQPITRLIEHPILSSDMIITEASSIEIGDQQAIQVNFDQPKRLFCKVSGRSW
;
A
#
# COMPACT_ATOMS: atom_id res chain seq x y z
N MET A 1 13.15 -8.96 2.85
CA MET A 1 13.41 -9.10 4.31
C MET A 1 12.67 -10.32 4.83
N LYS A 2 13.35 -11.24 5.52
CA LYS A 2 12.68 -12.39 6.14
C LYS A 2 12.41 -12.06 7.61
N MET A 3 11.14 -12.05 7.99
CA MET A 3 10.72 -11.80 9.38
C MET A 3 10.66 -13.11 10.16
N TRP A 4 11.20 -13.10 11.38
CA TRP A 4 10.90 -14.07 12.41
C TRP A 4 10.00 -13.43 13.46
N TYR A 5 8.99 -14.17 13.93
CA TYR A 5 8.12 -13.73 15.00
C TYR A 5 8.24 -14.64 16.22
N ARG A 6 8.17 -14.04 17.42
CA ARG A 6 8.32 -14.79 18.67
C ARG A 6 7.32 -15.93 18.85
N HIS A 7 6.10 -15.80 18.34
CA HIS A 7 5.07 -16.82 18.46
C HIS A 7 5.35 -18.07 17.60
N GLU A 8 6.23 -17.96 16.59
CA GLU A 8 6.66 -19.09 15.77
C GLU A 8 7.69 -19.98 16.49
N GLY A 9 8.25 -19.48 17.60
CA GLY A 9 9.25 -20.17 18.42
C GLY A 9 10.69 -20.02 17.89
N ARG A 10 11.67 -20.24 18.78
CA ARG A 10 13.11 -20.11 18.47
C ARG A 10 13.58 -21.05 17.36
N SER A 11 12.94 -22.20 17.17
CA SER A 11 13.31 -23.17 16.13
C SER A 11 13.09 -22.66 14.70
N LYS A 12 12.32 -21.58 14.52
CA LYS A 12 12.08 -20.91 13.23
C LYS A 12 12.96 -19.69 13.00
N ALA A 13 13.72 -19.25 14.02
CA ALA A 13 14.64 -18.12 13.90
C ALA A 13 15.86 -18.49 13.06
N SER A 14 16.43 -17.50 12.35
CA SER A 14 17.75 -17.65 11.76
C SER A 14 18.83 -17.67 12.84
N LYS A 15 20.05 -18.14 12.49
CA LYS A 15 21.19 -18.11 13.40
C LYS A 15 21.45 -16.70 13.95
N LEU A 16 21.47 -15.69 13.08
CA LEU A 16 21.67 -14.30 13.48
C LEU A 16 20.52 -13.77 14.37
N ALA A 17 19.27 -14.15 14.09
CA ALA A 17 18.16 -13.78 14.98
C ALA A 17 18.28 -14.42 16.38
N LEU A 18 18.82 -15.64 16.48
CA LEU A 18 19.11 -16.28 17.77
C LEU A 18 20.24 -15.58 18.52
N GLU A 19 21.30 -15.18 17.82
CA GLU A 19 22.42 -14.42 18.39
C GLU A 19 21.93 -13.07 18.95
N ILE A 20 21.11 -12.33 18.21
CA ILE A 20 20.48 -11.08 18.69
C ILE A 20 19.62 -11.34 19.93
N LEU A 21 18.78 -12.39 19.92
CA LEU A 21 17.96 -12.74 21.09
C LEU A 21 18.81 -13.04 22.32
N GLU A 22 19.90 -13.79 22.18
CA GLU A 22 20.81 -14.15 23.26
C GLU A 22 21.55 -12.95 23.81
N TYR A 23 22.10 -12.11 22.91
CA TYR A 23 22.75 -10.87 23.29
C TYR A 23 21.80 -9.97 24.10
N VAL A 24 20.60 -9.74 23.58
CA VAL A 24 19.61 -8.87 24.24
C VAL A 24 19.15 -9.49 25.57
N ASP A 25 18.86 -10.80 25.62
CA ASP A 25 18.49 -11.48 26.86
C ASP A 25 19.60 -11.42 27.94
N GLU A 26 20.87 -11.44 27.55
CA GLU A 26 22.02 -11.31 28.46
C GLU A 26 22.16 -9.89 29.00
N HIS A 27 22.15 -8.89 28.12
CA HIS A 27 22.37 -7.48 28.49
C HIS A 27 21.17 -6.87 29.22
N LEU A 28 19.96 -7.39 28.98
CA LEU A 28 18.76 -6.97 29.70
C LEU A 28 18.67 -7.49 31.15
N ARG A 29 19.53 -8.44 31.57
CA ARG A 29 19.51 -8.94 32.95
C ARG A 29 19.75 -7.85 33.99
N GLY A 30 20.44 -6.77 33.60
CA GLY A 30 20.74 -5.61 34.45
C GLY A 30 19.60 -4.60 34.59
N PHE A 31 18.52 -4.73 33.82
CA PHE A 31 17.38 -3.82 33.87
C PHE A 31 16.25 -4.40 34.71
N GLU A 32 15.63 -3.56 35.55
CA GLU A 32 14.44 -3.94 36.33
C GLU A 32 13.24 -4.28 35.43
N TRP A 33 13.20 -3.68 34.24
CA TRP A 33 12.22 -3.90 33.20
C TRP A 33 12.78 -4.81 32.11
N ARG A 34 11.99 -5.80 31.69
CA ARG A 34 12.42 -6.83 30.73
C ARG A 34 11.64 -6.67 29.43
N PRO A 35 12.12 -5.83 28.51
CA PRO A 35 11.47 -5.66 27.22
C PRO A 35 11.56 -6.98 26.44
N ARG A 36 10.50 -7.26 25.70
CA ARG A 36 10.32 -8.53 25.00
C ARG A 36 10.47 -8.29 23.51
N ILE A 37 11.50 -8.88 22.90
CA ILE A 37 11.57 -8.95 21.43
C ILE A 37 10.35 -9.71 20.91
N THR A 38 9.57 -9.08 20.03
CA THR A 38 8.35 -9.64 19.42
C THR A 38 8.60 -10.11 17.99
N SER A 39 9.45 -9.41 17.24
CA SER A 39 9.89 -9.81 15.90
C SER A 39 11.31 -9.34 15.61
N ILE A 40 11.97 -10.07 14.72
CA ILE A 40 13.27 -9.71 14.15
C ILE A 40 13.17 -9.93 12.64
N GLY A 41 13.33 -8.86 11.88
CA GLY A 41 13.52 -8.87 10.45
C GLY A 41 14.97 -8.65 10.10
N ILE A 42 15.51 -9.48 9.22
CA ILE A 42 16.86 -9.31 8.68
C ILE A 42 16.76 -9.36 7.15
N ARG A 43 17.35 -8.38 6.48
CA ARG A 43 17.55 -8.38 5.03
C ARG A 43 19.05 -8.54 4.77
N ALA A 44 19.38 -9.49 3.90
CA ALA A 44 20.75 -9.83 3.52
C ALA A 44 20.83 -9.81 1.99
N ASP A 45 20.75 -8.62 1.38
CA ASP A 45 20.78 -8.49 -0.09
C ASP A 45 22.05 -7.80 -0.62
N CYS A 46 22.98 -7.33 0.22
CA CYS A 46 24.19 -6.61 -0.22
C CYS A 46 25.46 -7.00 0.58
N GLY A 47 25.99 -8.22 0.39
CA GLY A 47 27.23 -8.66 1.05
C GLY A 47 27.08 -8.97 2.54
N ASP A 48 28.19 -8.96 3.31
CA ASP A 48 28.23 -9.19 4.78
C ASP A 48 27.56 -8.05 5.59
N ILE A 49 26.64 -7.30 4.98
CA ILE A 49 25.97 -6.12 5.54
C ILE A 49 24.50 -6.47 5.75
N TYR A 50 24.00 -6.22 6.95
CA TYR A 50 22.64 -6.55 7.34
C TYR A 50 21.82 -5.28 7.59
N ASP A 51 20.70 -5.11 6.86
CA ASP A 51 19.62 -4.24 7.31
C ASP A 51 18.75 -5.04 8.27
N PHE A 52 18.38 -4.44 9.40
CA PHE A 52 17.51 -5.09 10.36
C PHE A 52 16.36 -4.20 10.81
N GLU A 53 15.30 -4.88 11.24
CA GLU A 53 14.15 -4.32 11.95
C GLU A 53 13.92 -5.20 13.18
N VAL A 54 13.96 -4.61 14.37
CA VAL A 54 13.67 -5.33 15.61
C VAL A 54 12.53 -4.63 16.32
N GLU A 55 11.46 -5.38 16.60
CA GLU A 55 10.34 -4.89 17.38
C GLU A 55 10.41 -5.41 18.81
N LEU A 56 10.21 -4.50 19.75
CA LEU A 56 10.37 -4.70 21.19
C LEU A 56 9.10 -4.23 21.90
N GLU A 57 8.48 -5.08 22.69
CA GLU A 57 7.43 -4.71 23.63
C GLU A 57 8.07 -4.39 24.99
N PHE A 58 8.10 -3.12 25.38
CA PHE A 58 8.72 -2.69 26.63
C PHE A 58 7.72 -2.53 27.79
N SER A 59 6.43 -2.47 27.47
CA SER A 59 5.29 -2.52 28.39
C SER A 59 4.08 -3.10 27.65
N PRO A 60 3.09 -3.74 28.30
CA PRO A 60 1.97 -4.38 27.61
C PRO A 60 1.25 -3.44 26.63
N GLY A 61 1.36 -3.74 25.33
CA GLY A 61 0.77 -2.92 24.27
C GLY A 61 1.54 -1.65 23.86
N ALA A 62 2.76 -1.47 24.37
CA ALA A 62 3.67 -0.38 24.04
C ALA A 62 4.94 -0.94 23.37
N PHE A 63 5.15 -0.56 22.12
CA PHE A 63 6.18 -1.13 21.27
C PHE A 63 7.18 -0.07 20.83
N VAL A 64 8.42 -0.51 20.60
CA VAL A 64 9.40 0.24 19.84
C VAL A 64 9.92 -0.63 18.69
N VAL A 65 10.02 -0.03 17.51
CA VAL A 65 10.62 -0.61 16.32
C VAL A 65 11.95 0.09 16.09
N VAL A 66 13.02 -0.69 16.05
CA VAL A 66 14.38 -0.23 15.78
C VAL A 66 14.75 -0.66 14.37
N ARG A 67 14.97 0.30 13.48
CA ARG A 67 15.46 0.08 12.12
C ARG A 67 16.85 0.64 11.98
N TYR A 68 17.73 -0.16 11.39
CA TYR A 68 19.14 0.18 11.20
C TYR A 68 19.68 -0.54 9.96
N GLY A 69 20.49 0.14 9.16
CA GLY A 69 20.87 -0.29 7.81
C GLY A 69 21.18 0.88 6.88
N ASP A 70 21.78 0.59 5.73
CA ASP A 70 22.26 1.60 4.77
C ASP A 70 21.13 2.00 3.81
N CYS A 71 20.66 3.22 3.96
CA CYS A 71 19.70 3.86 3.09
C CYS A 71 20.43 4.66 2.00
N ASP A 72 21.00 3.96 1.02
CA ASP A 72 21.56 4.57 -0.19
C ASP A 72 22.70 5.60 0.01
N ASP A 73 23.47 5.57 1.11
CA ASP A 73 24.45 6.63 1.39
C ASP A 73 25.88 6.07 1.47
N THR A 74 26.61 6.17 0.35
CA THR A 74 28.05 5.87 0.23
C THR A 74 28.95 6.63 1.22
N GLU A 75 28.40 7.56 2.03
CA GLU A 75 29.17 8.42 2.93
C GLU A 75 28.60 8.56 4.37
N ARG A 76 27.52 7.87 4.78
CA ARG A 76 27.04 7.93 6.17
C ARG A 76 27.39 6.65 6.95
N GLY A 77 28.42 6.81 7.79
CA GLY A 77 29.04 5.74 8.56
C GLY A 77 28.10 4.96 9.48
N GLY A 78 28.23 3.63 9.40
CA GLY A 78 27.70 2.68 10.37
C GLY A 78 27.36 1.33 9.75
N ILE A 79 28.36 0.58 9.28
CA ILE A 79 28.16 -0.78 8.74
C ILE A 79 27.86 -1.72 9.92
N CYS A 80 26.64 -2.28 10.00
CA CYS A 80 26.34 -3.39 10.91
C CYS A 80 26.77 -4.71 10.27
N THR A 81 27.90 -5.26 10.73
CA THR A 81 28.48 -6.51 10.18
C THR A 81 28.20 -7.74 11.05
N ASP A 82 27.71 -7.57 12.28
CA ASP A 82 27.50 -8.66 13.24
C ASP A 82 26.38 -8.40 14.25
N SER A 83 26.07 -9.41 15.06
CA SER A 83 25.04 -9.38 16.10
C SER A 83 25.31 -8.36 17.21
N ASP A 84 26.58 -8.02 17.48
CA ASP A 84 26.96 -7.14 18.58
C ASP A 84 26.58 -5.70 18.26
N ALA A 85 26.81 -5.26 17.02
CA ALA A 85 26.39 -3.92 16.57
C ALA A 85 24.86 -3.76 16.62
N ILE A 86 24.11 -4.79 16.21
CA ILE A 86 22.63 -4.82 16.31
C ILE A 86 22.20 -4.74 17.78
N GLY A 87 22.85 -5.53 18.64
CA GLY A 87 22.62 -5.54 20.08
C GLY A 87 22.87 -4.18 20.74
N GLN A 88 23.93 -3.48 20.35
CA GLN A 88 24.25 -2.14 20.83
C GLN A 88 23.21 -1.10 20.41
N ALA A 89 22.73 -1.15 19.17
CA ALA A 89 21.66 -0.24 18.71
C ALA A 89 20.37 -0.42 19.51
N ILE A 90 19.99 -1.68 19.80
CA ILE A 90 18.87 -2.00 20.69
C ILE A 90 19.13 -1.48 22.12
N PHE A 91 20.34 -1.68 22.64
CA PHE A 91 20.71 -1.22 23.98
C PHE A 91 20.66 0.31 24.11
N ALA A 92 21.08 1.04 23.07
CA ALA A 92 21.02 2.50 23.05
C ALA A 92 19.57 3.03 23.15
N VAL A 93 18.59 2.31 22.59
CA VAL A 93 17.16 2.62 22.78
C VAL A 93 16.75 2.44 24.24
N PHE A 94 17.25 1.40 24.88
CA PHE A 94 16.90 1.10 26.26
C PHE A 94 17.49 2.09 27.27
N GLU A 95 18.73 2.50 27.07
CA GLU A 95 19.35 3.58 27.86
C GLU A 95 18.55 4.89 27.72
N ASP A 96 18.17 5.26 26.49
CA ASP A 96 17.35 6.46 26.25
C ASP A 96 15.95 6.36 26.88
N PHE A 97 15.32 5.17 26.88
CA PHE A 97 14.05 4.95 27.58
C PHE A 97 14.17 5.03 29.10
N ARG A 98 15.30 4.58 29.65
CA ARG A 98 15.60 4.75 31.08
C ARG A 98 15.67 6.24 31.44
N ASP A 99 16.37 7.02 30.62
CA ASP A 99 16.60 8.44 30.87
C ASP A 99 15.32 9.28 30.66
N ARG A 100 14.50 8.96 29.66
CA ARG A 100 13.21 9.63 29.38
C ARG A 100 12.07 9.19 30.30
N GLY A 101 12.23 8.09 31.02
CA GLY A 101 11.20 7.50 31.87
C GLY A 101 10.21 6.64 31.08
N ILE A 102 10.48 5.34 31.03
CA ILE A 102 9.65 4.32 30.36
C ILE A 102 8.15 4.36 30.71
N ASN A 103 7.81 4.73 31.96
CA ASN A 103 6.42 4.86 32.41
C ASN A 103 5.69 5.99 31.70
N VAL A 104 6.38 7.10 31.43
CA VAL A 104 5.84 8.25 30.70
C VAL A 104 5.58 7.87 29.25
N LEU A 105 6.55 7.22 28.59
CA LEU A 105 6.41 6.74 27.22
C LEU A 105 5.28 5.71 27.09
N SER A 106 5.18 4.78 28.04
CA SER A 106 4.10 3.78 28.09
C SER A 106 2.72 4.44 28.22
N ALA A 107 2.59 5.43 29.11
CA ALA A 107 1.34 6.17 29.28
C ALA A 107 0.96 6.95 28.01
N MET A 108 1.93 7.60 27.36
CA MET A 108 1.70 8.31 26.10
C MET A 108 1.20 7.39 24.98
N LEU A 109 1.81 6.21 24.83
CA LEU A 109 1.36 5.22 23.83
C LEU A 109 -0.01 4.64 24.19
N TYR A 110 -0.28 4.40 25.48
CA TYR A 110 -1.59 3.96 25.94
C TYR A 110 -2.69 4.98 25.60
N ASP A 111 -2.47 6.25 25.91
CA ASP A 111 -3.41 7.34 25.61
C ASP A 111 -3.63 7.47 24.10
N ALA A 112 -2.55 7.40 23.30
CA ALA A 112 -2.63 7.41 21.84
C ALA A 112 -3.44 6.22 21.30
N ARG A 113 -3.24 5.01 21.86
CA ARG A 113 -4.03 3.81 21.52
C ARG A 113 -5.51 4.02 21.82
N HIS A 114 -5.81 4.53 23.01
CA HIS A 114 -7.17 4.73 23.48
C HIS A 114 -7.91 5.75 22.61
N GLU A 115 -7.28 6.87 22.27
CA GLU A 115 -7.84 7.87 21.37
C GLU A 115 -7.98 7.35 19.93
N ALA A 116 -7.03 6.55 19.44
CA ALA A 116 -7.14 5.91 18.13
C ALA A 116 -8.34 4.94 18.09
N LEU A 117 -8.50 4.08 19.11
CA LEU A 117 -9.64 3.17 19.24
C LEU A 117 -10.97 3.93 19.27
N LYS A 118 -11.03 5.03 20.01
CA LYS A 118 -12.20 5.90 20.06
C LYS A 118 -12.53 6.52 18.71
N THR A 119 -11.53 6.90 17.92
CA THR A 119 -11.77 7.42 16.56
C THR A 119 -12.19 6.33 15.59
N LEU A 120 -11.52 5.17 15.60
CA LEU A 120 -11.86 4.03 14.76
C LEU A 120 -13.28 3.51 15.02
N SER A 121 -13.75 3.55 16.26
CA SER A 121 -15.13 3.15 16.59
C SER A 121 -16.20 4.05 15.98
N THR A 122 -15.85 5.28 15.56
CA THR A 122 -16.78 6.20 14.86
C THR A 122 -16.87 5.98 13.36
N TRP A 123 -16.05 5.11 12.78
CA TRP A 123 -16.06 4.83 11.34
C TRP A 123 -17.27 3.95 10.99
N SER A 124 -17.86 4.16 9.81
CA SER A 124 -19.24 3.73 9.49
C SER A 124 -19.49 2.22 9.24
N GLY A 125 -18.62 1.32 9.70
CA GLY A 125 -18.68 -0.14 9.45
C GLY A 125 -18.37 -1.03 10.65
N GLY A 126 -18.98 -0.75 11.81
CA GLY A 126 -18.69 -1.25 13.17
C GLY A 126 -18.46 -2.76 13.45
N ALA A 127 -18.31 -3.61 12.43
CA ALA A 127 -17.98 -5.03 12.56
C ALA A 127 -16.57 -5.41 12.07
N THR A 128 -15.82 -4.50 11.44
CA THR A 128 -14.48 -4.80 10.86
C THR A 128 -13.37 -3.87 11.33
N HIS A 129 -13.61 -3.09 12.39
CA HIS A 129 -12.67 -2.05 12.80
C HIS A 129 -11.58 -2.61 13.70
N ALA A 130 -10.39 -2.67 13.11
CA ALA A 130 -9.10 -2.76 13.78
C ALA A 130 -9.01 -3.81 14.91
N GLU A 131 -8.92 -5.09 14.52
CA GLU A 131 -8.46 -6.15 15.42
C GLU A 131 -7.06 -5.88 15.98
N LEU A 132 -6.29 -5.03 15.28
CA LEU A 132 -4.97 -4.55 15.68
C LEU A 132 -5.01 -3.02 15.71
N VAL A 133 -4.68 -2.44 16.86
CA VAL A 133 -4.34 -1.01 17.02
C VAL A 133 -3.09 -0.98 17.86
N LYS A 134 -1.97 -0.74 17.21
CA LYS A 134 -0.65 -0.91 17.80
C LYS A 134 0.15 0.38 17.62
N PRO A 135 0.14 1.28 18.63
CA PRO A 135 1.03 2.42 18.62
C PRO A 135 2.46 1.95 18.92
N ARG A 136 3.40 2.47 18.15
CA ARG A 136 4.82 2.11 18.23
C ARG A 136 5.64 3.40 18.24
N LEU A 137 6.75 3.38 18.96
CA LEU A 137 7.82 4.33 18.71
C LEU A 137 8.70 3.75 17.62
N LEU A 138 9.00 4.52 16.59
CA LEU A 138 9.88 4.12 15.50
C LEU A 138 11.18 4.91 15.64
N ARG A 139 12.28 4.21 15.90
CA ARG A 139 13.63 4.76 15.76
C ARG A 139 14.17 4.32 14.42
N ASP A 140 14.26 5.27 13.50
CA ASP A 140 14.60 5.01 12.10
C ASP A 140 15.94 5.63 11.72
N GLU A 141 17.01 4.85 11.88
CA GLU A 141 18.34 5.29 11.48
C GLU A 141 18.51 5.25 9.96
N TRP A 142 17.64 4.54 9.21
CA TRP A 142 17.58 4.56 7.73
C TRP A 142 17.16 5.92 7.16
N CYS A 143 16.71 6.88 7.96
CA CYS A 143 16.39 8.21 7.44
C CYS A 143 17.35 9.28 7.98
N GLY A 144 18.45 8.87 8.64
CA GLY A 144 19.29 9.77 9.41
C GLY A 144 18.55 10.45 10.57
N ARG A 145 17.38 9.93 10.97
CA ARG A 145 16.56 10.47 12.04
C ARG A 145 16.91 9.75 13.33
N GLN A 146 17.55 10.45 14.25
CA GLN A 146 17.83 9.96 15.60
C GLN A 146 16.66 10.21 16.58
N GLU A 147 15.50 10.61 16.07
CA GLU A 147 14.31 10.91 16.86
C GLU A 147 13.27 9.79 16.73
N TYR A 148 12.48 9.60 17.79
CA TYR A 148 11.37 8.64 17.76
C TYR A 148 10.17 9.24 17.06
N LEU A 149 9.76 8.60 15.97
CA LEU A 149 8.45 8.83 15.39
C LEU A 149 7.42 7.96 16.10
N SER A 150 6.17 8.35 16.02
CA SER A 150 5.04 7.57 16.48
C SER A 150 4.36 6.94 15.29
N ASP A 151 4.15 5.65 15.34
CA ASP A 151 3.51 4.88 14.29
C ASP A 151 2.26 4.22 14.86
N LEU A 152 1.17 4.22 14.09
CA LEU A 152 -0.05 3.50 14.39
C LEU A 152 -0.31 2.48 13.29
N GLU A 153 -0.18 1.21 13.65
CA GLU A 153 -0.56 0.09 12.80
C GLU A 153 -1.99 -0.36 13.11
N PHE A 154 -2.82 -0.48 12.08
CA PHE A 154 -4.17 -1.00 12.21
C PHE A 154 -4.72 -1.66 10.94
N ARG A 155 -5.70 -2.54 11.12
CA ARG A 155 -6.34 -3.28 10.00
C ARG A 155 -7.44 -2.45 9.35
N VAL A 156 -7.38 -2.32 8.03
CA VAL A 156 -8.34 -1.61 7.16
C VAL A 156 -8.58 -2.37 5.85
N LEU A 157 -9.41 -1.80 4.99
CA LEU A 157 -9.58 -2.26 3.62
C LEU A 157 -8.53 -1.61 2.71
N ASP A 158 -7.81 -2.41 1.92
CA ASP A 158 -6.92 -1.93 0.87
C ASP A 158 -7.70 -1.47 -0.38
N ASN A 159 -6.95 -1.11 -1.43
CA ASN A 159 -7.50 -0.77 -2.74
C ASN A 159 -8.29 -1.91 -3.41
N ARG A 160 -8.19 -3.16 -2.93
CA ARG A 160 -8.95 -4.32 -3.41
C ARG A 160 -10.12 -4.66 -2.49
N LEU A 161 -10.43 -3.78 -1.53
CA LEU A 161 -11.43 -3.99 -0.49
C LEU A 161 -11.17 -5.27 0.34
N SER A 162 -9.92 -5.69 0.39
CA SER A 162 -9.45 -6.83 1.16
C SER A 162 -8.82 -6.34 2.47
N PRO A 163 -8.91 -7.11 3.57
CA PRO A 163 -8.23 -6.77 4.81
C PRO A 163 -6.73 -6.60 4.58
N SER A 164 -6.19 -5.48 5.05
CA SER A 164 -4.77 -5.12 4.98
C SER A 164 -4.38 -4.30 6.21
N GLU A 165 -3.09 -4.29 6.52
CA GLU A 165 -2.53 -3.39 7.53
C GLU A 165 -2.22 -2.03 6.90
N LEU A 166 -2.48 -0.95 7.65
CA LEU A 166 -2.13 0.41 7.32
C LEU A 166 -1.32 0.99 8.48
N ASN A 167 -0.20 1.63 8.15
CA ASN A 167 0.68 2.29 9.10
C ASN A 167 0.57 3.81 8.92
N ILE A 168 0.31 4.52 10.01
CA ILE A 168 0.29 5.99 10.04
C ILE A 168 1.45 6.45 10.92
N VAL A 169 2.44 7.10 10.30
CA VAL A 169 3.60 7.66 11.01
C VAL A 169 3.37 9.15 11.28
N ALA A 170 3.67 9.61 12.48
CA ALA A 170 3.61 10.99 12.94
C ALA A 170 4.82 11.34 13.80
N ASP A 171 5.17 12.62 13.92
CA ASP A 171 6.33 13.04 14.71
C ASP A 171 6.10 12.97 16.22
N HIS A 172 4.86 12.74 16.67
CA HIS A 172 4.51 12.61 18.09
C HIS A 172 3.21 11.79 18.30
N PRO A 173 3.04 11.04 19.42
CA PRO A 173 1.86 10.18 19.61
C PRO A 173 0.54 10.94 19.60
N SER A 174 0.53 12.18 20.10
CA SER A 174 -0.67 13.02 20.12
C SER A 174 -1.20 13.39 18.72
N LEU A 175 -0.36 13.31 17.68
CA LEU A 175 -0.73 13.65 16.31
C LEU A 175 -1.33 12.46 15.54
N LEU A 176 -1.18 11.23 16.06
CA LEU A 176 -1.69 10.02 15.41
C LEU A 176 -3.19 10.09 15.16
N ASN A 177 -3.96 10.60 16.12
CA ASN A 177 -5.41 10.72 15.97
C ASN A 177 -5.80 11.76 14.89
N ALA A 178 -5.07 12.87 14.80
CA ALA A 178 -5.32 13.87 13.76
C ALA A 178 -5.06 13.28 12.37
N LYS A 179 -3.95 12.55 12.19
CA LYS A 179 -3.66 11.84 10.92
C LYS A 179 -4.67 10.74 10.64
N LEU A 180 -5.10 9.98 11.65
CA LEU A 180 -6.14 8.97 11.48
C LEU A 180 -7.44 9.58 10.92
N LYS A 181 -7.83 10.78 11.40
CA LYS A 181 -9.00 11.48 10.87
C LYS A 181 -8.86 11.88 9.40
N THR A 182 -7.66 12.18 8.90
CA THR A 182 -7.47 12.48 7.47
C THR A 182 -7.68 11.25 6.58
N HIS A 183 -7.49 10.04 7.11
CA HIS A 183 -7.78 8.80 6.39
C HIS A 183 -9.26 8.39 6.44
N ARG A 184 -10.08 9.04 7.27
CA ARG A 184 -11.48 8.64 7.51
C ARG A 184 -12.32 8.61 6.24
N GLU A 185 -12.30 9.69 5.45
CA GLU A 185 -13.16 9.82 4.27
C GLU A 185 -12.89 8.70 3.26
N LEU A 186 -11.60 8.37 3.04
CA LEU A 186 -11.19 7.28 2.18
C LEU A 186 -11.68 5.92 2.70
N MET A 187 -11.61 5.69 4.02
CA MET A 187 -12.07 4.44 4.61
C MET A 187 -13.59 4.31 4.58
N ASP A 188 -14.33 5.36 4.92
CA ASP A 188 -15.79 5.39 4.82
C ASP A 188 -16.25 5.09 3.38
N LEU A 189 -15.56 5.64 2.37
CA LEU A 189 -15.80 5.30 0.96
C LEU A 189 -15.59 3.80 0.69
N ARG A 190 -14.46 3.23 1.12
CA ARG A 190 -14.16 1.79 0.92
C ARG A 190 -15.16 0.88 1.60
N PHE A 191 -15.58 1.21 2.83
CA PHE A 191 -16.59 0.43 3.55
C PHE A 191 -17.94 0.47 2.85
N SER A 192 -18.37 1.66 2.42
CA SER A 192 -19.59 1.83 1.64
C SER A 192 -19.55 0.99 0.35
N ARG A 193 -18.44 1.07 -0.39
CA ARG A 193 -18.21 0.28 -1.62
C ARG A 193 -18.24 -1.22 -1.35
N LYS A 194 -17.53 -1.70 -0.33
CA LYS A 194 -17.51 -3.13 0.03
C LYS A 194 -18.90 -3.63 0.40
N THR A 195 -19.65 -2.84 1.18
CA THR A 195 -21.02 -3.18 1.58
C THR A 195 -21.93 -3.27 0.37
N GLU A 196 -21.82 -2.33 -0.55
CA GLU A 196 -22.64 -2.30 -1.76
C GLU A 196 -22.32 -3.48 -2.70
N LEU A 197 -21.04 -3.78 -2.92
CA LEU A 197 -20.62 -4.94 -3.71
C LEU A 197 -21.07 -6.25 -3.08
N ALA A 198 -20.98 -6.38 -1.75
CA ALA A 198 -21.44 -7.56 -1.03
C ALA A 198 -22.95 -7.79 -1.19
N ARG A 199 -23.78 -6.72 -1.22
CA ARG A 199 -25.22 -6.82 -1.51
C ARG A 199 -25.50 -7.37 -2.90
N GLN A 200 -24.61 -7.09 -3.85
CA GLN A 200 -24.72 -7.53 -5.24
C GLN A 200 -24.03 -8.90 -5.49
N GLY A 201 -23.48 -9.53 -4.44
CA GLY A 201 -22.77 -10.80 -4.55
C GLY A 201 -21.44 -10.72 -5.30
N ALA A 202 -20.84 -9.52 -5.36
CA ALA A 202 -19.62 -9.24 -6.10
C ALA A 202 -18.44 -8.93 -5.16
N ASP A 203 -17.22 -9.21 -5.61
CA ASP A 203 -15.99 -8.81 -4.93
C ASP A 203 -15.49 -7.44 -5.41
N GLY A 204 -15.91 -7.00 -6.59
CA GLY A 204 -15.49 -5.76 -7.20
C GLY A 204 -16.21 -5.45 -8.51
N SER A 205 -15.76 -4.38 -9.18
CA SER A 205 -16.21 -3.99 -10.51
C SER A 205 -15.04 -3.86 -11.49
N ILE A 206 -15.30 -3.99 -12.78
CA ILE A 206 -14.29 -3.88 -13.83
C ILE A 206 -14.84 -3.06 -15.00
N ASP A 207 -14.00 -2.17 -15.54
CA ASP A 207 -14.32 -1.39 -16.73
C ASP A 207 -14.37 -2.27 -18.00
N GLN A 208 -15.28 -1.96 -18.93
CA GLN A 208 -15.40 -2.71 -20.18
C GLN A 208 -14.11 -2.66 -21.02
N ILE A 209 -13.39 -1.53 -21.03
CA ILE A 209 -12.10 -1.42 -21.71
C ILE A 209 -11.05 -2.36 -21.09
N ALA A 210 -11.06 -2.53 -19.77
CA ALA A 210 -10.16 -3.46 -19.08
C ALA A 210 -10.52 -4.92 -19.42
N ILE A 211 -11.81 -5.27 -19.50
CA ILE A 211 -12.25 -6.59 -19.98
C ILE A 211 -11.71 -6.85 -21.39
N ASN A 212 -11.90 -5.89 -22.31
CA ASN A 212 -11.49 -6.05 -23.69
C ASN A 212 -9.96 -6.14 -23.80
N ALA A 213 -9.22 -5.34 -23.04
CA ALA A 213 -7.76 -5.38 -22.99
C ALA A 213 -7.22 -6.73 -22.46
N ILE A 214 -7.86 -7.29 -21.43
CA ILE A 214 -7.52 -8.64 -20.92
C ILE A 214 -7.77 -9.69 -22.01
N ALA A 215 -8.91 -9.61 -22.70
CA ALA A 215 -9.31 -10.57 -23.72
C ALA A 215 -8.33 -10.65 -24.91
N GLN A 216 -7.59 -9.56 -25.20
CA GLN A 216 -6.54 -9.55 -26.22
C GLN A 216 -5.30 -10.37 -25.83
N ARG A 217 -5.13 -10.71 -24.55
CA ARG A 217 -3.89 -11.31 -24.02
C ARG A 217 -4.09 -12.67 -23.38
N CYS A 218 -5.25 -12.91 -22.77
CA CYS A 218 -5.55 -14.16 -22.07
C CYS A 218 -7.04 -14.37 -21.89
N ASP A 219 -7.40 -15.53 -21.33
CA ASP A 219 -8.75 -15.77 -20.83
C ASP A 219 -9.16 -14.71 -19.80
N ILE A 220 -10.38 -14.19 -19.93
CA ILE A 220 -10.89 -13.09 -19.10
C ILE A 220 -10.95 -13.49 -17.63
N ALA A 221 -11.39 -14.71 -17.32
CA ALA A 221 -11.50 -15.16 -15.94
C ALA A 221 -10.11 -15.33 -15.31
N ASP A 222 -9.14 -15.84 -16.06
CA ASP A 222 -7.74 -15.90 -15.62
C ASP A 222 -7.15 -14.50 -15.37
N GLY A 223 -7.39 -13.55 -16.27
CA GLY A 223 -6.94 -12.17 -16.13
C GLY A 223 -7.53 -11.48 -14.90
N ILE A 224 -8.84 -11.61 -14.68
CA ILE A 224 -9.53 -11.06 -13.50
C ILE A 224 -9.00 -11.68 -12.21
N ARG A 225 -8.84 -13.01 -12.15
CA ARG A 225 -8.27 -13.67 -10.98
C ARG A 225 -6.85 -13.20 -10.71
N TRP A 226 -6.05 -13.02 -11.75
CA TRP A 226 -4.67 -12.57 -11.62
C TRP A 226 -4.60 -11.16 -11.02
N VAL A 227 -5.35 -10.19 -11.58
CA VAL A 227 -5.31 -8.78 -11.12
C VAL A 227 -5.98 -8.61 -9.75
N ALA A 228 -7.07 -9.33 -9.48
CA ALA A 228 -7.78 -9.21 -8.21
C ALA A 228 -6.99 -9.79 -7.01
N ASN A 229 -6.08 -10.74 -7.24
CA ASN A 229 -5.35 -11.44 -6.17
C ASN A 229 -3.88 -11.03 -6.01
N ARG A 230 -3.22 -10.44 -7.02
CA ARG A 230 -1.81 -10.04 -6.91
C ARG A 230 -1.62 -8.60 -6.44
N THR A 231 -0.47 -8.34 -5.82
CA THR A 231 -0.01 -7.02 -5.36
C THR A 231 0.88 -6.30 -6.38
N VAL A 232 1.36 -7.02 -7.40
CA VAL A 232 2.30 -6.48 -8.40
C VAL A 232 1.55 -6.24 -9.71
N GLU A 233 1.64 -5.00 -10.17
CA GLU A 233 1.06 -4.47 -11.39
C GLU A 233 1.97 -4.82 -12.59
N ALA A 234 1.36 -4.91 -13.77
CA ALA A 234 1.92 -5.34 -15.07
C ALA A 234 2.13 -6.86 -15.27
N ARG A 235 1.37 -7.40 -16.21
CA ARG A 235 1.68 -8.66 -16.91
C ARG A 235 2.39 -8.40 -18.24
N HIS A 236 2.31 -7.16 -18.76
CA HIS A 236 2.76 -6.76 -20.10
C HIS A 236 3.33 -5.34 -20.09
N ILE A 237 4.26 -5.05 -21.01
CA ILE A 237 4.99 -3.77 -21.11
C ILE A 237 4.13 -2.62 -21.66
N ASP A 238 3.02 -2.95 -22.31
CA ASP A 238 2.12 -2.05 -23.02
C ASP A 238 0.71 -1.97 -22.40
N LEU A 239 0.48 -2.74 -21.33
CA LEU A 239 -0.78 -2.75 -20.58
C LEU A 239 -0.49 -2.83 -19.08
N TYR A 240 -0.96 -1.81 -18.37
CA TYR A 240 -0.97 -1.77 -16.93
C TYR A 240 -2.41 -1.89 -16.42
N LEU A 241 -2.63 -2.92 -15.61
CA LEU A 241 -3.90 -3.17 -14.91
C LEU A 241 -3.73 -2.79 -13.45
N TYR A 242 -4.69 -2.04 -12.92
CA TYR A 242 -4.69 -1.61 -11.53
C TYR A 242 -6.02 -1.93 -10.86
N VAL A 243 -5.99 -2.02 -9.53
CA VAL A 243 -7.19 -2.08 -8.69
C VAL A 243 -7.21 -0.88 -7.76
N ARG A 244 -8.30 -0.12 -7.77
CA ARG A 244 -8.53 1.01 -6.86
C ARG A 244 -9.93 0.92 -6.27
N ASP A 245 -10.03 0.91 -4.94
CA ASP A 245 -11.29 0.77 -4.20
C ASP A 245 -12.24 -0.35 -4.71
N GLY A 246 -11.69 -1.50 -5.07
CA GLY A 246 -12.41 -2.67 -5.58
C GLY A 246 -12.77 -2.58 -7.07
N HIS A 247 -12.24 -1.59 -7.77
CA HIS A 247 -12.46 -1.35 -9.19
C HIS A 247 -11.22 -1.68 -10.01
N ILE A 248 -11.35 -2.55 -11.00
CA ILE A 248 -10.30 -2.89 -11.97
C ILE A 248 -10.41 -1.94 -13.16
N GLY A 249 -9.34 -1.17 -13.36
CA GLY A 249 -9.14 -0.32 -14.53
C GLY A 249 -7.86 -0.69 -15.28
N CYS A 250 -7.60 0.01 -16.38
CA CYS A 250 -6.39 -0.18 -17.16
C CYS A 250 -5.86 1.12 -17.77
N GLU A 251 -4.57 1.19 -17.96
CA GLU A 251 -3.89 2.15 -18.85
C GLU A 251 -2.93 1.40 -19.76
N GLY A 252 -2.62 2.00 -20.90
CA GLY A 252 -1.71 1.38 -21.85
C GLY A 252 -1.63 2.14 -23.16
N TYR A 253 -0.90 1.55 -24.09
CA TYR A 253 -0.76 2.04 -25.45
C TYR A 253 -0.78 0.87 -26.42
N ASP A 254 -1.12 1.14 -27.67
CA ASP A 254 -1.04 0.12 -28.71
C ASP A 254 0.43 -0.03 -29.16
N ALA A 255 1.02 -1.21 -28.91
CA ALA A 255 2.38 -1.50 -29.33
C ALA A 255 2.57 -1.45 -30.86
N GLN A 256 1.50 -1.62 -31.65
CA GLN A 256 1.54 -1.50 -33.11
C GLN A 256 1.23 -0.08 -33.59
N ASN A 257 0.60 0.74 -32.75
CA ASN A 257 0.27 2.12 -33.03
C ASN A 257 0.62 3.02 -31.84
N SER A 258 1.85 3.53 -31.83
CA SER A 258 2.37 4.39 -30.76
C SER A 258 1.57 5.69 -30.56
N ASN A 259 0.65 6.02 -31.46
CA ASN A 259 -0.21 7.18 -31.33
C ASN A 259 -1.47 6.92 -30.50
N PHE A 260 -1.78 5.66 -30.17
CA PHE A 260 -2.99 5.28 -29.44
C PHE A 260 -2.67 4.97 -27.98
N HIS A 261 -3.15 5.82 -27.06
CA HIS A 261 -2.92 5.70 -25.62
C HIS A 261 -4.24 5.78 -24.87
N TRP A 262 -4.45 4.95 -23.86
CA TRP A 262 -5.65 5.02 -23.02
C TRP A 262 -5.29 5.01 -21.54
N ASN A 263 -6.14 5.65 -20.74
CA ASN A 263 -6.13 5.58 -19.29
C ASN A 263 -7.57 5.58 -18.76
N GLY A 264 -8.05 4.41 -18.34
CA GLY A 264 -9.42 4.19 -17.92
C GLY A 264 -10.42 4.61 -19.00
N SER A 265 -11.22 5.63 -18.68
CA SER A 265 -12.23 6.23 -19.55
C SER A 265 -11.71 7.39 -20.42
N SER A 266 -10.39 7.54 -20.56
CA SER A 266 -9.77 8.56 -21.40
C SER A 266 -8.89 7.93 -22.48
N LEU A 267 -8.95 8.48 -23.69
CA LEU A 267 -8.19 8.08 -24.86
C LEU A 267 -7.46 9.31 -25.40
N THR A 268 -6.18 9.15 -25.74
CA THR A 268 -5.37 10.14 -26.44
C THR A 268 -4.88 9.57 -27.76
N LEU A 269 -5.19 10.29 -28.85
CA LEU A 269 -4.74 9.99 -30.20
C LEU A 269 -3.70 11.03 -30.64
N TRP A 270 -2.43 10.66 -30.58
CA TRP A 270 -1.31 11.51 -30.98
C TRP A 270 -1.21 11.66 -32.49
N ASN A 271 -0.64 12.78 -32.94
CA ASN A 271 -0.41 13.08 -34.35
C ASN A 271 -1.69 12.96 -35.19
N CYS A 272 -2.84 13.20 -34.56
CA CYS A 272 -4.16 13.15 -35.16
C CYS A 272 -4.80 14.54 -35.02
N THR A 273 -5.40 15.02 -36.10
CA THR A 273 -6.09 16.30 -36.13
C THR A 273 -7.46 16.11 -36.76
N LEU A 274 -8.47 16.70 -36.13
CA LEU A 274 -9.82 16.77 -36.66
C LEU A 274 -10.27 18.24 -36.69
N PRO A 275 -11.07 18.65 -37.69
CA PRO A 275 -11.71 19.97 -37.66
C PRO A 275 -12.53 20.14 -36.38
N GLU A 276 -12.57 21.34 -35.79
CA GLU A 276 -13.35 21.62 -34.56
C GLU A 276 -14.83 21.23 -34.69
N ILE A 277 -15.40 21.41 -35.90
CA ILE A 277 -16.78 21.00 -36.20
C ILE A 277 -16.94 19.47 -36.06
N ALA A 278 -15.95 18.68 -36.45
CA ALA A 278 -16.00 17.23 -36.27
C ALA A 278 -15.86 16.85 -34.80
N ILE A 279 -14.95 17.50 -34.06
CA ILE A 279 -14.74 17.25 -32.62
C ILE A 279 -16.00 17.55 -31.82
N SER A 280 -16.64 18.70 -32.06
CA SER A 280 -17.88 19.10 -31.39
C SER A 280 -19.07 18.15 -31.66
N GLN A 281 -19.01 17.34 -32.72
CA GLN A 281 -20.03 16.36 -33.07
C GLN A 281 -19.78 14.95 -32.47
N LEU A 282 -18.62 14.72 -31.84
CA LEU A 282 -18.28 13.41 -31.28
C LEU A 282 -19.03 13.10 -29.98
N ALA A 283 -19.37 14.11 -29.17
CA ALA A 283 -20.09 13.88 -27.93
C ALA A 283 -21.45 13.17 -28.17
N GLY A 284 -21.72 12.15 -27.37
CA GLY A 284 -22.90 11.28 -27.50
C GLY A 284 -22.77 10.19 -28.58
N GLN A 285 -21.67 10.15 -29.34
CA GLN A 285 -21.42 9.10 -30.32
C GLN A 285 -20.61 7.95 -29.71
N PRO A 286 -20.74 6.71 -30.25
CA PRO A 286 -19.84 5.62 -29.91
C PRO A 286 -18.38 5.98 -30.21
N ILE A 287 -17.45 5.58 -29.34
CA ILE A 287 -16.02 5.83 -29.53
C ILE A 287 -15.48 5.18 -30.81
N THR A 288 -16.10 4.07 -31.23
CA THR A 288 -15.78 3.40 -32.50
C THR A 288 -16.08 4.23 -33.74
N ARG A 289 -16.84 5.33 -33.60
CA ARG A 289 -17.05 6.32 -34.68
C ARG A 289 -15.79 7.14 -34.95
N LEU A 290 -14.95 7.34 -33.93
CA LEU A 290 -13.68 8.04 -34.03
C LEU A 290 -12.57 7.10 -34.50
N ILE A 291 -12.44 5.92 -33.86
CA ILE A 291 -11.39 4.95 -34.15
C ILE A 291 -11.84 3.53 -33.83
N GLU A 292 -11.53 2.60 -34.74
CA GLU A 292 -11.68 1.17 -34.49
C GLU A 292 -10.44 0.62 -33.80
N HIS A 293 -10.61 0.04 -32.61
CA HIS A 293 -9.53 -0.65 -31.91
C HIS A 293 -10.11 -1.83 -31.11
N PRO A 294 -9.43 -2.98 -31.00
CA PRO A 294 -9.99 -4.19 -30.36
C PRO A 294 -10.41 -4.05 -28.89
N ILE A 295 -9.89 -3.02 -28.20
CA ILE A 295 -10.27 -2.74 -26.80
C ILE A 295 -11.51 -1.85 -26.68
N LEU A 296 -11.95 -1.24 -27.78
CA LEU A 296 -13.07 -0.32 -27.83
C LEU A 296 -14.33 -1.02 -28.33
N SER A 297 -15.49 -0.58 -27.85
CA SER A 297 -16.80 -1.13 -28.25
C SER A 297 -17.80 -0.01 -28.51
N SER A 298 -18.86 -0.31 -29.28
CA SER A 298 -19.94 0.64 -29.57
C SER A 298 -20.67 1.16 -28.33
N ASP A 299 -20.61 0.40 -27.23
CA ASP A 299 -21.26 0.76 -25.96
C ASP A 299 -20.44 1.78 -25.14
N MET A 300 -19.25 2.14 -25.61
CA MET A 300 -18.43 3.20 -25.02
C MET A 300 -18.80 4.51 -25.72
N ILE A 301 -19.39 5.43 -24.98
CA ILE A 301 -19.98 6.65 -25.54
C ILE A 301 -19.10 7.84 -25.19
N ILE A 302 -18.67 8.59 -26.20
CA ILE A 302 -17.87 9.80 -26.02
C ILE A 302 -18.68 10.83 -25.22
N THR A 303 -18.14 11.27 -24.10
CA THR A 303 -18.73 12.33 -23.27
C THR A 303 -18.14 13.69 -23.60
N GLU A 304 -16.85 13.71 -23.93
CA GLU A 304 -16.10 14.92 -24.24
C GLU A 304 -14.99 14.58 -25.24
N ALA A 305 -14.73 15.50 -26.17
CA ALA A 305 -13.60 15.42 -27.08
C ALA A 305 -13.00 16.81 -27.26
N SER A 306 -11.68 16.90 -27.28
CA SER A 306 -10.95 18.15 -27.48
C SER A 306 -9.68 17.92 -28.32
N SER A 307 -9.32 18.95 -29.09
CA SER A 307 -7.97 19.03 -29.65
C SER A 307 -7.06 19.63 -28.59
N ILE A 308 -5.93 18.98 -28.35
CA ILE A 308 -4.93 19.41 -27.38
C ILE A 308 -3.57 19.52 -28.06
N GLU A 309 -2.73 20.41 -27.53
CA GLU A 309 -1.34 20.54 -27.93
C GLU A 309 -0.46 20.21 -26.72
N ILE A 310 0.42 19.23 -26.87
CA ILE A 310 1.39 18.85 -25.83
C ILE A 310 2.79 18.99 -26.44
N GLY A 311 3.50 20.04 -26.04
CA GLY A 311 4.73 20.45 -26.71
C GLY A 311 4.46 20.82 -28.16
N ASP A 312 5.24 20.25 -29.09
CA ASP A 312 5.08 20.47 -30.54
C ASP A 312 4.12 19.47 -31.20
N GLN A 313 3.45 18.61 -30.42
CA GLN A 313 2.56 17.57 -30.94
C GLN A 313 1.10 17.93 -30.72
N GLN A 314 0.31 17.82 -31.80
CA GLN A 314 -1.14 17.88 -31.74
C GLN A 314 -1.71 16.49 -31.45
N ALA A 315 -2.71 16.44 -30.58
CA ALA A 315 -3.42 15.22 -30.25
C ALA A 315 -4.91 15.48 -30.04
N ILE A 316 -5.70 14.42 -30.15
CA ILE A 316 -7.12 14.45 -29.78
C ILE A 316 -7.26 13.69 -28.48
N GLN A 317 -7.81 14.36 -27.46
CA GLN A 317 -8.17 13.73 -26.21
C GLN A 317 -9.68 13.50 -26.17
N VAL A 318 -10.08 12.31 -25.76
CA VAL A 318 -11.47 11.89 -25.70
C VAL A 318 -11.74 11.23 -24.36
N ASN A 319 -12.75 11.72 -23.66
CA ASN A 319 -13.32 11.05 -22.51
C ASN A 319 -14.58 10.31 -22.94
N PHE A 320 -14.81 9.13 -22.36
CA PHE A 320 -15.95 8.30 -22.71
C PHE A 320 -16.52 7.57 -21.48
N ASP A 321 -17.84 7.47 -21.45
CA ASP A 321 -18.55 6.59 -20.54
C ASP A 321 -18.51 5.17 -21.10
N GLN A 322 -18.44 4.20 -20.20
CA GLN A 322 -18.36 2.78 -20.57
C GLN A 322 -19.16 1.91 -19.58
N PRO A 323 -19.67 0.75 -20.03
CA PRO A 323 -20.27 -0.21 -19.13
C PRO A 323 -19.28 -0.67 -18.07
N LYS A 324 -19.78 -0.87 -16.85
CA LYS A 324 -19.03 -1.50 -15.76
C LYS A 324 -19.70 -2.81 -15.42
N ARG A 325 -18.89 -3.85 -15.27
CA ARG A 325 -19.37 -5.17 -14.87
C ARG A 325 -18.96 -5.47 -13.45
N LEU A 326 -19.76 -6.25 -12.76
CA LEU A 326 -19.37 -6.83 -11.47
C LEU A 326 -18.48 -8.03 -11.72
N PHE A 327 -17.63 -8.39 -10.76
CA PHE A 327 -16.85 -9.61 -10.84
C PHE A 327 -16.77 -10.36 -9.50
N CYS A 328 -16.54 -11.67 -9.60
CA CYS A 328 -16.18 -12.53 -8.49
C CYS A 328 -14.69 -12.91 -8.57
N LYS A 329 -13.92 -12.57 -7.53
CA LYS A 329 -12.45 -12.74 -7.52
C LYS A 329 -12.01 -14.20 -7.51
N VAL A 330 -12.87 -15.10 -7.01
CA VAL A 330 -12.58 -16.54 -6.89
C VAL A 330 -12.79 -17.25 -8.22
N SER A 331 -13.92 -16.98 -8.89
CA SER A 331 -14.27 -17.63 -10.15
C SER A 331 -13.73 -16.90 -11.39
N GLY A 332 -13.39 -15.62 -11.27
CA GLY A 332 -13.04 -14.75 -12.40
C GLY A 332 -14.22 -14.36 -13.29
N ARG A 333 -15.45 -14.80 -12.95
CA ARG A 333 -16.64 -14.44 -13.72
C ARG A 333 -16.96 -12.96 -13.55
N SER A 334 -17.35 -12.32 -14.65
CA SER A 334 -17.91 -10.98 -14.67
C SER A 334 -19.30 -10.96 -15.30
N TRP A 335 -20.18 -10.08 -14.83
CA TRP A 335 -21.54 -9.93 -15.32
C TRP A 335 -22.02 -8.49 -15.30
#